data_AF-A0A2H9PZL8-F1
#
_entry.id   AF-A0A2H9PZL8-F1
#
_cell.length_a   1.000
_cell.length_b   1.000
_cell.length_c   1.000
_cell.angle_alpha   90.00
_cell.angle_beta   90.00
_cell.angle_gamma   90.00
#
_symmetry.space_group_name_H-M   'P 1'
#
loop_
_entity.id
_entity.type
_entity.pdbx_description
1 polymer ?
#
loop_
_entity_poly.entity_id
_entity_poly.type
_entity_poly.pdbx_seq_one_letter_code
_entity_poly.pdbx_strand_id
1 'polypeptide(L)' 'MDVIRVYTKEPGKTSTKLPIVMESGATVKDVAEKILKGFSRQIKEIRLTGPSGKFANQKVGLSHKLKDKDIVEFHTR' A
#
# COMPACT_ATOMS: atom_id res chain seq x y z
N MET A 1 7.45 19.65 -4.65
CA MET A 1 6.83 18.37 -5.02
C MET A 1 7.06 17.43 -3.85
N ASP A 2 6.00 17.10 -3.11
CA ASP A 2 6.09 16.13 -2.01
C ASP A 2 5.90 14.72 -2.56
N VAL A 3 6.87 13.86 -2.28
CA VAL A 3 6.83 12.43 -2.64
C VAL A 3 6.70 11.59 -1.39
N ILE A 4 6.00 10.47 -1.50
CA ILE A 4 5.85 9.48 -0.43
C ILE A 4 6.49 8.16 -0.86
N ARG A 5 7.14 7.50 0.09
CA ARG A 5 7.69 6.15 -0.08
C ARG A 5 6.72 5.16 0.53
N VAL A 6 6.18 4.28 -0.31
CA VAL A 6 5.27 3.23 0.11
C VAL A 6 5.99 1.89 0.01
N TYR A 7 6.02 1.15 1.10
CA TYR A 7 6.61 -0.18 1.15
C TYR A 7 5.52 -1.23 0.94
N THR A 8 5.83 -2.25 0.17
CA THR A 8 4.92 -3.37 -0.05
C THR A 8 5.38 -4.59 0.73
N LYS A 9 4.41 -5.36 1.22
CA LYS A 9 4.65 -6.60 1.94
C LYS A 9 3.77 -7.70 1.36
N GLU A 10 4.36 -8.88 1.15
CA GLU A 10 3.59 -10.08 0.84
C GLU A 10 3.03 -10.70 2.12
N PRO A 11 1.81 -11.27 2.10
CA PRO A 11 1.23 -11.93 3.27
C PRO A 11 2.18 -12.97 3.86
N GLY A 12 2.48 -12.83 5.16
CA GLY A 12 3.37 -13.76 5.87
C GLY A 12 4.87 -13.56 5.64
N LYS A 13 5.30 -12.61 4.79
CA LYS A 13 6.72 -12.27 4.60
C LYS A 13 7.09 -10.93 5.23
N THR A 14 8.37 -10.63 5.25
CA THR A 14 8.87 -9.31 5.66
C THR A 14 8.58 -8.28 4.56
N SER A 15 8.39 -7.02 4.93
CA SER A 15 8.24 -5.93 3.98
C SER A 15 9.47 -5.82 3.07
N THR A 16 9.23 -5.51 1.80
CA THR A 16 10.28 -5.30 0.81
C THR A 16 11.12 -4.08 1.19
N LYS A 17 12.45 -4.15 0.99
CA LYS A 17 13.35 -3.01 1.25
C LYS A 17 13.23 -1.91 0.18
N LEU A 18 12.72 -2.25 -1.00
CA LEU A 18 12.50 -1.34 -2.11
C LEU A 18 11.14 -0.64 -1.96
N PRO A 19 11.12 0.68 -1.74
CA PRO A 19 9.89 1.45 -1.72
C PRO A 19 9.40 1.76 -3.14
N ILE A 20 8.09 1.85 -3.29
CA ILE A 20 7.43 2.47 -4.43
C ILE A 20 7.30 3.96 -4.14
N VAL A 21 7.95 4.79 -4.95
CA VAL A 21 7.87 6.25 -4.84
C VAL A 21 6.63 6.73 -5.58
N MET A 22 5.79 7.48 -4.88
CA MET A 22 4.53 8.04 -5.37
C MET A 22 4.47 9.53 -5.06
N GLU A 23 3.61 10.26 -5.76
CA GLU A 23 3.28 11.63 -5.38
C GLU A 23 2.42 11.64 -4.11
N SER A 24 2.57 12.70 -3.30
CA SER A 24 1.74 12.91 -2.13
C SER A 24 0.25 12.93 -2.49
N GLY A 25 -0.57 12.25 -1.68
CA GLY A 25 -2.01 12.11 -1.92
C GLY A 25 -2.40 10.88 -2.74
N ALA A 26 -1.43 10.07 -3.18
CA ALA A 26 -1.69 8.79 -3.81
C ALA A 26 -2.49 7.83 -2.91
N THR A 27 -3.27 6.98 -3.55
CA THR A 27 -4.11 5.98 -2.88
C THR A 27 -3.53 4.57 -2.99
N VAL A 28 -4.06 3.66 -2.17
CA VAL A 28 -3.76 2.23 -2.25
C VAL A 28 -3.98 1.67 -3.66
N LYS A 29 -5.04 2.12 -4.36
CA LYS A 29 -5.31 1.73 -5.75
C LYS A 29 -4.19 2.13 -6.69
N ASP A 30 -3.68 3.36 -6.56
CA ASP A 30 -2.62 3.87 -7.43
C ASP A 30 -1.33 3.08 -7.24
N VAL A 31 -1.02 2.69 -5.99
CA VAL A 31 0.11 1.81 -5.69
C VAL A 31 -0.08 0.43 -6.31
N ALA A 32 -1.27 -0.16 -6.17
CA ALA A 32 -1.59 -1.46 -6.74
C ALA A 32 -1.43 -1.48 -8.27
N GLU A 33 -1.96 -0.47 -8.96
CA GLU A 33 -1.84 -0.34 -10.42
C GLU A 33 -0.39 -0.08 -10.88
N LYS A 34 0.43 0.56 -10.03
CA LYS A 34 1.87 0.78 -10.33
C LYS A 34 2.70 -0.48 -10.20
N ILE A 35 2.29 -1.44 -9.37
CA ILE A 35 2.92 -2.76 -9.26
C ILE A 35 2.63 -3.57 -10.53
N LEU A 36 1.35 -3.71 -10.87
CA LEU A 36 0.91 -4.43 -12.06
C LEU A 36 -0.47 -3.90 -12.48
N LYS A 37 -0.62 -3.61 -13.77
CA LYS A 37 -1.89 -3.12 -14.33
C LYS A 37 -3.01 -4.13 -14.10
N GLY A 38 -4.10 -3.71 -13.45
CA GLY A 38 -5.23 -4.56 -13.11
C GLY A 38 -5.09 -5.35 -11.79
N PHE A 39 -3.98 -5.20 -11.06
CA PHE A 39 -3.78 -5.85 -9.76
C PHE A 39 -4.83 -5.44 -8.73
N SER A 40 -5.32 -4.19 -8.80
CA SER A 40 -6.39 -3.68 -7.93
C SER A 40 -7.66 -4.53 -7.96
N ARG A 41 -7.91 -5.27 -9.05
CA ARG A 41 -9.09 -6.14 -9.23
C ARG A 41 -8.94 -7.50 -8.56
N GLN A 42 -7.71 -7.96 -8.34
CA GLN A 42 -7.43 -9.26 -7.73
C GLN A 42 -7.34 -9.18 -6.19
N ILE A 43 -7.24 -7.95 -5.66
CA ILE A 43 -7.09 -7.67 -4.24
C ILE A 43 -8.43 -7.90 -3.53
N LYS A 44 -8.40 -8.79 -2.55
CA LYS A 44 -9.54 -9.11 -1.66
C LYS A 44 -9.49 -8.30 -0.38
N GLU A 45 -8.30 -8.12 0.19
CA GLU A 45 -8.10 -7.39 1.45
C GLU A 45 -6.78 -6.63 1.39
N ILE A 46 -6.78 -5.40 1.90
CA ILE A 46 -5.55 -4.62 2.10
C ILE A 46 -5.36 -4.41 3.58
N ARG A 47 -4.14 -4.69 4.06
CA ARG A 47 -3.69 -4.32 5.39
C ARG A 47 -2.64 -3.24 5.30
N LEU A 48 -2.72 -2.30 6.22
CA LEU A 48 -1.86 -1.14 6.29
C LEU A 48 -1.17 -1.09 7.65
N THR A 49 0.12 -0.81 7.64
CA THR A 49 0.91 -0.51 8.83
C THR A 49 1.76 0.70 8.56
N GLY A 50 1.53 1.79 9.28
CA GLY A 50 2.27 3.03 9.05
C GLY A 50 1.54 4.25 9.60
N PRO A 51 2.09 5.45 9.39
CA PRO A 51 1.55 6.71 9.90
C PRO A 51 0.18 7.12 9.35
N SER A 52 -0.31 6.53 8.25
CA SER A 52 -1.70 6.74 7.81
C SER A 52 -2.71 5.83 8.51
N GLY A 53 -2.23 4.74 9.11
CA GLY A 53 -3.03 3.83 9.93
C GLY A 53 -3.12 4.29 11.38
N LYS A 54 -4.22 3.95 12.05
CA LYS A 54 -4.39 4.13 13.50
C LYS A 54 -3.71 3.04 14.31
N PHE A 55 -3.58 1.85 13.73
CA PHE A 55 -2.96 0.67 14.35
C PHE A 55 -2.34 -0.24 13.27
N ALA A 56 -1.44 -1.13 13.66
CA ALA A 56 -0.80 -2.07 12.75
C ALA A 56 -1.81 -3.06 12.14
N ASN A 57 -1.55 -3.48 10.90
CA ASN A 57 -2.41 -4.40 10.14
C ASN A 57 -3.87 -3.91 10.01
N GLN A 58 -4.08 -2.60 10.00
CA GLN A 58 -5.41 -2.03 9.82
C GLN A 58 -5.96 -2.38 8.44
N LYS A 59 -7.20 -2.88 8.38
CA LYS A 59 -7.89 -3.08 7.11
C LYS A 59 -8.26 -1.74 6.49
N VAL A 60 -7.88 -1.55 5.23
CA VAL A 60 -8.20 -0.33 4.46
C VAL A 60 -8.78 -0.67 3.10
N GLY A 61 -9.49 0.29 2.52
CA GLY A 61 -10.01 0.19 1.15
C GLY A 61 -9.03 0.74 0.11
N LEU A 62 -9.35 0.50 -1.16
CA LEU A 62 -8.58 0.98 -2.32
C LEU A 62 -8.47 2.52 -2.39
N SER A 63 -9.46 3.24 -1.86
CA SER A 63 -9.50 4.72 -1.84
C SER A 63 -8.73 5.35 -0.69
N HIS A 64 -8.11 4.55 0.19
CA HIS A 64 -7.35 5.06 1.32
C HIS A 64 -6.09 5.80 0.83
N LYS A 65 -5.87 7.02 1.35
CA LYS A 65 -4.70 7.83 1.03
C LYS A 65 -3.50 7.40 1.86
N LEU A 66 -2.36 7.26 1.20
CA LEU A 66 -1.11 6.84 1.83
C LEU A 66 -0.25 8.04 2.22
N LYS A 67 0.66 7.81 3.17
CA LYS A 67 1.67 8.73 3.68
C LYS A 67 3.06 8.13 3.52
N ASP A 68 4.08 8.97 3.65
CA ASP A 68 5.47 8.51 3.60
C ASP A 68 5.75 7.45 4.67
N LYS A 69 6.44 6.39 4.26
CA LYS A 69 6.80 5.20 5.06
C LYS A 69 5.64 4.27 5.41
N ASP A 70 4.50 4.39 4.75
CA ASP A 70 3.45 3.39 4.89
C ASP A 70 3.86 2.04 4.33
N ILE A 71 3.43 0.96 5.01
CA ILE A 71 3.58 -0.41 4.57
C ILE A 71 2.19 -0.95 4.22
N VAL A 72 2.01 -1.35 2.96
CA VAL A 72 0.78 -2.00 2.47
C VAL A 72 1.02 -3.47 2.17
N GLU A 73 0.13 -4.31 2.68
CA GLU A 73 0.09 -5.74 2.47
C GLU A 73 -1.18 -6.08 1.69
N PHE A 74 -0.98 -6.62 0.49
CA PHE A 74 -2.07 -7.00 -0.42
C PHE A 74 -2.38 -8.48 -0.27
N HIS A 75 -3.64 -8.79 0.07
CA HIS A 75 -4.15 -10.16 0.04
C HIS A 75 -5.00 -10.32 -1.21
N THR A 76 -4.51 -11.12 -2.15
CA THR A 76 -5.29 -11.52 -3.32
C THR A 76 -6.14 -12.75 -2.99
N ARG A 77 -7.11 -13.01 -3.85
CA ARG A 77 -7.90 -14.25 -3.78
C ARG A 77 -7.14 -15.43 -4.37
#